data_AF-A0AAD7I395-F1
#
_entry.id   AF-A0AAD7I395-F1
#
_cell.length_a   1.000
_cell.length_b   1.000
_cell.length_c   1.000
_cell.angle_alpha   90.00
_cell.angle_beta   90.00
_cell.angle_gamma   90.00
#
_symmetry.space_group_name_H-M   'P 1'
#
loop_
_entity.id
_entity.type
_entity.pdbx_description
1 polymer ?
#
loop_
_entity_poly.entity_id
_entity_poly.type
_entity_poly.pdbx_seq_one_letter_code
_entity_poly.pdbx_strand_id
1 'polypeptide(L)'
;MHVCRSWRTIVQQSPEFWTNIQARSCTSIAYIKGALEYSATRLLTLRVDITGPLYGDPPHDADALLTLLRGHMHRVKYITVIVGLTSATEENTRQLLLKRLPALRTFYLVRAGKTMPRHSAPRLFTWAGGHTTISSLRLHHTSLIWTTMSRFASLTVLVIRDLAVEFSPTWADYRLLFQTAGLLKKLCI
;
A
#
# COMPACT_ATOMS: atom_id res chain seq x y z
N MET A 1 7.53 10.07 -39.48
CA MET A 1 7.37 9.59 -38.07
C MET A 1 6.14 10.24 -37.40
N HIS A 2 4.95 10.15 -38.02
CA HIS A 2 3.70 10.82 -37.56
C HIS A 2 2.88 9.96 -36.58
N VAL A 3 2.92 8.64 -36.76
CA VAL A 3 2.17 7.66 -35.95
C VAL A 3 2.45 7.87 -34.45
N CYS A 4 3.72 8.07 -34.06
CA CYS A 4 4.09 8.27 -32.66
C CYS A 4 3.49 9.54 -32.01
N ARG A 5 3.19 10.59 -32.78
CA ARG A 5 2.58 11.82 -32.25
C ARG A 5 1.09 11.63 -31.99
N SER A 6 0.36 11.08 -32.97
CA SER A 6 -1.08 10.83 -32.83
C SER A 6 -1.37 9.85 -31.69
N TRP A 7 -0.59 8.78 -31.57
CA TRP A 7 -0.71 7.84 -30.45
C TRP A 7 -0.45 8.51 -29.11
N ARG A 8 0.56 9.38 -29.02
CA ARG A 8 0.83 10.14 -27.78
C ARG A 8 -0.35 11.02 -27.40
N THR A 9 -0.93 11.74 -28.36
CA THR A 9 -2.11 12.59 -28.12
C THR A 9 -3.30 11.76 -27.65
N ILE A 10 -3.61 10.64 -28.30
CA ILE A 10 -4.69 9.74 -27.90
C ILE A 10 -4.46 9.26 -26.47
N VAL A 11 -3.27 8.76 -26.15
CA VAL A 11 -2.95 8.27 -24.80
C VAL A 11 -3.08 9.40 -23.75
N GLN A 12 -2.59 10.60 -24.03
CA GLN A 12 -2.72 11.75 -23.12
C GLN A 12 -4.17 12.21 -22.92
N GLN A 13 -5.02 12.03 -23.93
CA GLN A 13 -6.44 12.39 -23.88
C GLN A 13 -7.35 11.31 -23.29
N SER A 14 -6.80 10.13 -22.97
CA SER A 14 -7.54 8.98 -22.42
C SER A 14 -7.15 8.72 -20.95
N PRO A 15 -7.90 9.27 -19.97
CA PRO A 15 -7.56 9.17 -18.55
C PRO A 15 -7.41 7.75 -18.01
N GLU A 16 -8.13 6.79 -18.59
CA GLU A 16 -8.11 5.37 -18.24
C GLU A 16 -6.70 4.76 -18.27
N PHE A 17 -5.84 5.19 -19.20
CA PHE A 17 -4.47 4.69 -19.32
C PHE A 17 -3.56 5.15 -18.18
N TRP A 18 -3.96 6.18 -17.43
CA TRP A 18 -3.15 6.81 -16.38
C TRP A 18 -3.61 6.44 -14.96
N THR A 19 -4.57 5.52 -14.84
CA THR A 19 -5.14 5.13 -13.53
C THR A 19 -4.27 4.15 -12.75
N ASN A 20 -3.34 3.45 -13.40
CA ASN A 20 -2.44 2.49 -12.78
C ASN A 20 -1.03 3.07 -12.68
N ILE A 21 -0.68 3.58 -11.49
CA ILE A 21 0.56 4.29 -11.25
C ILE A 21 1.49 3.40 -10.43
N GLN A 22 2.65 3.11 -11.00
CA GLN A 22 3.73 2.40 -10.32
C GLN A 22 4.81 3.41 -9.95
N ALA A 23 4.86 3.79 -8.69
CA ALA A 23 5.88 4.66 -8.14
C ALA A 23 7.00 3.80 -7.56
N ARG A 24 7.97 3.43 -8.41
CA ARG A 24 9.18 2.69 -8.01
C ARG A 24 10.34 3.65 -7.80
N SER A 25 11.41 3.20 -7.14
CA SER A 25 12.64 3.98 -6.91
C SER A 25 13.22 4.59 -8.20
N CYS A 26 13.11 3.92 -9.35
CA CYS A 26 13.58 4.43 -10.64
C CYS A 26 12.56 5.25 -11.44
N THR A 27 11.36 5.49 -10.88
CA THR A 27 10.30 6.21 -11.59
C THR A 27 10.43 7.70 -11.37
N SER A 28 10.56 8.48 -12.44
CA SER A 28 10.63 9.94 -12.35
C SER A 28 9.38 10.53 -11.70
N ILE A 29 9.56 11.47 -10.76
CA ILE A 29 8.45 12.27 -10.18
C ILE A 29 7.64 12.98 -11.27
N ALA A 30 8.29 13.48 -12.33
CA ALA A 30 7.61 14.16 -13.42
C ALA A 30 6.61 13.26 -14.14
N TYR A 31 6.96 11.98 -14.33
CA TYR A 31 6.04 10.98 -14.88
C TYR A 31 4.85 10.75 -13.96
N ILE A 32 5.09 10.60 -12.64
CA ILE A 32 4.02 10.35 -11.66
C ILE A 32 3.07 11.56 -11.60
N LYS A 33 3.62 12.78 -11.60
CA LYS A 33 2.85 14.01 -11.66
C LYS A 33 1.97 14.06 -12.91
N GLY A 34 2.56 13.80 -14.09
CA GLY A 34 1.80 13.73 -15.34
C GLY A 34 0.70 12.67 -15.31
N ALA A 35 0.96 11.47 -14.78
CA ALA A 35 -0.05 10.42 -14.64
C ALA A 35 -1.20 10.83 -13.71
N LEU A 36 -0.91 11.52 -12.60
CA LEU A 36 -1.92 12.03 -11.67
C LEU A 36 -2.79 13.13 -12.32
N GLU A 37 -2.19 13.98 -13.16
CA GLU A 37 -2.88 15.01 -13.94
C GLU A 37 -3.76 14.38 -15.03
N TYR A 38 -3.21 13.51 -15.88
CA TYR A 38 -3.95 12.88 -16.99
C TYR A 38 -5.05 11.92 -16.52
N SER A 39 -4.91 11.32 -15.34
CA SER A 39 -5.98 10.48 -14.75
C SER A 39 -7.19 11.29 -14.25
N ALA A 40 -7.13 12.63 -14.28
CA ALA A 40 -8.22 13.55 -13.95
C ALA A 40 -8.87 13.26 -12.58
N THR A 41 -10.13 12.86 -12.53
CA THR A 41 -10.87 12.52 -11.28
C THR A 41 -11.06 11.01 -11.09
N ARG A 42 -10.46 10.18 -11.95
CA ARG A 42 -10.64 8.72 -11.91
C ARG A 42 -10.03 8.11 -10.65
N LEU A 43 -10.59 6.97 -10.25
CA LEU A 43 -10.06 6.16 -9.15
C LEU A 43 -8.70 5.55 -9.54
N LEU A 44 -7.78 5.54 -8.59
CA LEU A 44 -6.39 5.18 -8.81
C LEU A 44 -6.08 3.78 -8.25
N THR A 45 -5.24 3.07 -8.99
CA THR A 45 -4.50 1.90 -8.53
C THR A 45 -3.06 2.31 -8.36
N LEU A 46 -2.59 2.34 -7.11
CA LEU A 46 -1.24 2.77 -6.78
C LEU A 46 -0.40 1.57 -6.34
N ARG A 47 0.79 1.44 -6.91
CA ARG A 47 1.84 0.58 -6.38
C ARG A 47 3.02 1.46 -6.03
N VAL A 48 3.23 1.65 -4.75
CA VAL A 48 4.27 2.53 -4.20
C VAL A 48 5.34 1.63 -3.61
N ASP A 49 6.53 1.71 -4.20
CA ASP A 49 7.70 0.98 -3.76
C ASP A 49 8.70 1.98 -3.18
N ILE A 50 8.73 2.01 -1.85
CA ILE A 50 9.58 2.84 -1.00
C ILE A 50 10.67 1.96 -0.39
N THR A 51 11.03 0.86 -1.06
CA THR A 51 12.29 0.21 -0.77
C THR A 51 13.39 1.20 -1.14
N GLY A 52 14.28 1.49 -0.17
CA GLY A 52 15.48 2.27 -0.46
C GLY A 52 16.23 1.67 -1.65
N PRO A 53 17.15 2.40 -2.27
CA PRO A 53 17.88 1.90 -3.42
C PRO A 53 18.49 0.53 -3.10
N LEU A 54 18.05 -0.50 -3.81
CA LEU A 54 18.77 -1.77 -3.81
C LEU A 54 20.21 -1.60 -4.37
N TYR A 55 20.50 -0.44 -4.98
CA TYR A 55 21.73 -0.12 -5.72
C TYR A 55 22.45 1.18 -5.27
N GLY A 56 22.26 1.64 -4.03
CA GLY A 56 23.09 2.72 -3.47
C GLY A 56 22.74 4.17 -3.81
N ASP A 57 21.75 4.45 -4.66
CA ASP A 57 21.29 5.82 -4.93
C ASP A 57 20.34 6.35 -3.83
N PRO A 58 20.75 7.34 -3.01
CA PRO A 58 19.94 7.81 -1.88
C PRO A 58 18.47 8.07 -2.25
N PRO A 59 17.52 7.79 -1.34
CA PRO A 59 16.09 7.97 -1.56
C PRO A 59 15.73 9.46 -1.58
N HIS A 60 16.27 10.23 -2.52
CA HIS A 60 16.15 11.69 -2.55
C HIS A 60 14.73 12.16 -2.83
N ASP A 61 13.84 11.27 -3.26
CA ASP A 61 12.53 11.64 -3.78
C ASP A 61 11.35 10.95 -3.09
N ALA A 62 11.59 10.12 -2.07
CA ALA A 62 10.50 9.45 -1.34
C ALA A 62 9.54 10.47 -0.71
N ASP A 63 10.07 11.51 -0.08
CA ASP A 63 9.26 12.54 0.58
C ASP A 63 8.51 13.42 -0.43
N ALA A 64 9.15 13.75 -1.55
CA ALA A 64 8.53 14.49 -2.63
C ALA A 64 7.41 13.66 -3.29
N LEU A 65 7.64 12.36 -3.52
CA LEU A 65 6.62 11.42 -4.00
C LEU A 65 5.44 11.32 -3.04
N LEU A 66 5.71 11.11 -1.75
CA LEU A 66 4.65 10.99 -0.74
C LEU A 66 3.87 12.29 -0.60
N THR A 67 4.54 13.43 -0.68
CA THR A 67 3.92 14.77 -0.70
C THR A 67 3.03 14.94 -1.93
N LEU A 68 3.49 14.51 -3.10
CA LEU A 68 2.70 14.53 -4.33
C LEU A 68 1.45 13.64 -4.22
N LEU A 69 1.61 12.38 -3.81
CA LEU A 69 0.50 11.43 -3.66
C LEU A 69 -0.54 11.89 -2.64
N ARG A 70 -0.12 12.63 -1.61
CA ARG A 70 -0.97 13.14 -0.52
C ARG A 70 -2.20 13.89 -1.02
N GLY A 71 -2.10 14.64 -2.13
CA GLY A 71 -3.21 15.38 -2.72
C GLY A 71 -4.26 14.47 -3.40
N HIS A 72 -3.87 13.26 -3.79
CA HIS A 72 -4.67 12.36 -4.63
C HIS A 72 -5.18 11.13 -3.88
N MET A 73 -4.83 10.98 -2.60
CA MET A 73 -5.18 9.83 -1.76
C MET A 73 -6.69 9.55 -1.66
N HIS A 74 -7.53 10.58 -1.79
CA HIS A 74 -8.99 10.43 -1.80
C HIS A 74 -9.53 9.62 -2.99
N ARG A 75 -8.77 9.52 -4.08
CA ARG A 75 -9.11 8.76 -5.30
C ARG A 75 -8.58 7.32 -5.28
N VAL A 76 -7.80 6.93 -4.28
CA VAL A 76 -7.09 5.65 -4.29
C VAL A 76 -8.04 4.51 -3.92
N LYS A 77 -8.25 3.58 -4.85
CA LYS A 77 -9.08 2.38 -4.64
C LYS A 77 -8.25 1.16 -4.24
N TYR A 78 -7.07 1.03 -4.82
CA TYR A 78 -6.13 -0.05 -4.56
C TYR A 78 -4.77 0.56 -4.23
N ILE A 79 -4.17 0.15 -3.12
CA ILE A 79 -2.79 0.52 -2.81
C ILE A 79 -1.96 -0.69 -2.43
N THR A 80 -0.84 -0.83 -3.10
CA THR A 80 0.25 -1.72 -2.69
C THR A 80 1.39 -0.85 -2.23
N VAL A 81 1.83 -1.04 -1.00
CA VAL A 81 2.96 -0.33 -0.41
C VAL A 81 4.03 -1.35 -0.08
N ILE A 82 5.21 -1.17 -0.69
CA ILE A 82 6.41 -1.94 -0.41
C ILE A 82 7.33 -1.02 0.38
N VAL A 83 7.61 -1.34 1.64
CA VAL A 83 8.36 -0.48 2.56
C VAL A 83 9.73 -1.08 2.83
N GLY A 84 10.79 -0.28 2.66
CA GLY A 84 12.16 -0.63 3.01
C GLY A 84 12.52 -0.41 4.48
N LEU A 85 13.73 -0.83 4.86
CA LEU A 85 14.21 -0.98 6.26
C LEU A 85 14.46 0.30 7.07
N THR A 86 14.23 1.50 6.56
CA THR A 86 14.63 2.72 7.28
C THR A 86 13.47 3.31 8.09
N SER A 87 13.74 3.74 9.32
CA SER A 87 12.76 4.37 10.22
C SER A 87 12.07 5.60 9.59
N ALA A 88 12.80 6.37 8.78
CA ALA A 88 12.27 7.54 8.09
C ALA A 88 11.22 7.19 7.03
N THR A 89 11.48 6.17 6.19
CA THR A 89 10.53 5.74 5.16
C THR A 89 9.28 5.13 5.78
N GLU A 90 9.44 4.43 6.90
CA GLU A 90 8.33 3.86 7.66
C GLU A 90 7.37 4.93 8.20
N GLU A 91 7.90 5.99 8.83
CA GLU A 91 7.07 7.08 9.37
C GLU A 91 6.34 7.84 8.26
N ASN A 92 7.02 8.17 7.16
CA ASN A 92 6.38 8.91 6.06
C ASN A 92 5.32 8.07 5.36
N THR A 93 5.54 6.76 5.23
CA THR A 93 4.54 5.82 4.75
C THR A 93 3.34 5.77 5.70
N ARG A 94 3.59 5.69 7.01
CA ARG A 94 2.53 5.70 8.02
C ARG A 94 1.69 6.97 7.91
N GLN A 95 2.32 8.13 7.79
CA GLN A 95 1.64 9.41 7.61
C GLN A 95 0.78 9.45 6.34
N LEU A 96 1.23 8.83 5.24
CA LEU A 96 0.43 8.70 4.02
C LEU A 96 -0.84 7.87 4.28
N LEU A 97 -0.71 6.75 5.00
CA LEU A 97 -1.80 5.81 5.26
C LEU A 97 -2.76 6.26 6.36
N LEU A 98 -2.32 7.12 7.29
CA LEU A 98 -3.16 7.72 8.32
C LEU A 98 -4.20 8.69 7.75
N LYS A 99 -3.99 9.22 6.53
CA LYS A 99 -5.03 10.04 5.88
C LYS A 99 -6.22 9.17 5.49
N ARG A 100 -7.44 9.71 5.59
CA ARG A 100 -8.67 9.04 5.14
C ARG A 100 -8.57 8.64 3.66
N LEU A 101 -8.67 7.35 3.39
CA LEU A 101 -8.69 6.76 2.06
C LEU A 101 -10.09 6.21 1.81
N PRO A 102 -11.09 7.08 1.55
CA PRO A 102 -12.51 6.70 1.54
C PRO A 102 -12.83 5.63 0.48
N ALA A 103 -12.03 5.54 -0.58
CA ALA A 103 -12.21 4.57 -1.65
C ALA A 103 -11.39 3.28 -1.47
N LEU A 104 -10.55 3.18 -0.44
CA LEU A 104 -9.59 2.08 -0.32
C LEU A 104 -10.30 0.75 -0.04
N ARG A 105 -10.11 -0.21 -0.95
CA ARG A 105 -10.66 -1.57 -0.82
C ARG A 105 -9.57 -2.61 -0.61
N THR A 106 -8.39 -2.41 -1.17
CA THR A 106 -7.29 -3.37 -1.07
C THR A 106 -6.05 -2.68 -0.57
N PHE A 107 -5.55 -3.18 0.56
CA PHE A 107 -4.29 -2.77 1.15
C PHE A 107 -3.32 -3.95 1.13
N TYR A 108 -2.20 -3.77 0.44
CA TYR A 108 -1.13 -4.75 0.41
C TYR A 108 0.15 -4.12 0.96
N LEU A 109 0.60 -4.61 2.11
CA LEU A 109 1.85 -4.21 2.73
C LEU A 109 2.88 -5.33 2.58
N VAL A 110 4.00 -5.00 1.95
CA VAL A 110 5.18 -5.86 1.88
C VAL A 110 6.31 -5.15 2.61
N ARG A 111 6.86 -5.78 3.64
CA ARG A 111 8.06 -5.26 4.31
C ARG A 111 9.28 -5.94 3.70
N ALA A 112 10.20 -5.16 3.16
CA ALA A 112 11.46 -5.69 2.67
C ALA A 112 12.52 -5.55 3.78
N GLY A 113 13.12 -6.66 4.22
CA GLY A 113 14.35 -6.68 5.03
C GLY A 113 14.27 -7.33 6.43
N LYS A 114 15.28 -7.09 7.27
CA LYS A 114 15.43 -7.74 8.59
C LYS A 114 14.26 -7.41 9.54
N THR A 115 13.85 -8.42 10.30
CA THR A 115 12.76 -8.35 11.28
C THR A 115 13.04 -7.32 12.38
N MET A 116 12.06 -6.49 12.69
CA MET A 116 12.20 -5.48 13.75
C MET A 116 12.18 -6.13 15.13
N PRO A 117 12.86 -5.54 16.14
CA PRO A 117 12.68 -5.93 17.53
C PRO A 117 11.22 -5.80 17.94
N ARG A 118 10.70 -6.79 18.67
CA ARG A 118 9.27 -6.96 19.01
C ARG A 118 8.65 -5.72 19.67
N HIS A 119 9.41 -5.01 20.51
CA HIS A 119 8.98 -3.84 21.27
C HIS A 119 8.81 -2.58 20.42
N SER A 120 9.34 -2.57 19.20
CA SER A 120 9.24 -1.43 18.27
C SER A 120 8.25 -1.69 17.13
N ALA A 121 7.67 -2.89 17.05
CA ALA A 121 6.72 -3.25 16.01
C ALA A 121 5.44 -2.41 16.14
N PRO A 122 5.04 -1.67 15.09
CA PRO A 122 3.81 -0.88 15.15
C PRO A 122 2.58 -1.77 15.09
N ARG A 123 1.46 -1.23 15.60
CA ARG A 123 0.17 -1.94 15.60
C ARG A 123 -0.45 -1.90 14.20
N LEU A 124 -0.99 -3.02 13.72
CA LEU A 124 -1.62 -3.09 12.38
C LEU A 124 -2.69 -1.99 12.17
N PHE A 125 -3.53 -1.75 13.16
CA PHE A 125 -4.57 -0.72 13.06
C PHE A 125 -4.00 0.69 12.88
N THR A 126 -2.84 0.98 13.48
CA THR A 126 -2.17 2.28 13.30
C THR A 126 -1.68 2.49 11.88
N TRP A 127 -1.42 1.41 11.14
CA TRP A 127 -1.07 1.45 9.73
C TRP A 127 -2.27 1.60 8.82
N ALA A 128 -3.37 0.93 9.16
CA ALA A 128 -4.57 0.96 8.34
C ALA A 128 -5.44 2.20 8.55
N GLY A 129 -4.98 3.22 9.30
CA GLY A 129 -5.60 4.56 9.36
C GLY A 129 -7.08 4.60 9.78
N GLY A 130 -7.61 3.54 10.39
CA GLY A 130 -9.05 3.43 10.66
C GLY A 130 -9.93 3.23 9.43
N HIS A 131 -9.38 2.76 8.30
CA HIS A 131 -10.15 2.49 7.08
C HIS A 131 -11.06 1.28 7.28
N THR A 132 -12.36 1.52 7.47
CA THR A 132 -13.38 0.48 7.62
C THR A 132 -13.80 -0.16 6.31
N THR A 133 -13.43 0.44 5.17
CA THR A 133 -13.80 0.02 3.81
C THR A 133 -12.87 -1.05 3.23
N ILE A 134 -11.77 -1.38 3.92
CA ILE A 134 -10.79 -2.37 3.43
C ILE A 134 -11.47 -3.74 3.38
N SER A 135 -11.55 -4.30 2.17
CA SER A 135 -12.10 -5.63 1.92
C SER A 135 -11.01 -6.68 1.69
N SER A 136 -9.82 -6.27 1.26
CA SER A 136 -8.67 -7.17 1.09
C SER A 136 -7.43 -6.61 1.78
N LEU A 137 -6.93 -7.33 2.78
CA LEU A 137 -5.71 -7.03 3.49
C LEU A 137 -4.67 -8.11 3.21
N ARG A 138 -3.49 -7.71 2.73
CA ARG A 138 -2.38 -8.61 2.46
C ARG A 138 -1.13 -8.10 3.16
N LEU A 139 -0.48 -8.95 3.94
CA LEU A 139 0.70 -8.62 4.73
C LEU A 139 1.77 -9.67 4.49
N HIS A 140 2.94 -9.26 4.01
CA HIS A 140 4.05 -10.15 3.70
C HIS A 140 5.32 -9.67 4.39
N HIS A 141 6.01 -10.60 5.07
CA HIS A 141 7.26 -10.35 5.79
C HIS A 141 7.16 -9.26 6.87
N THR A 142 5.97 -9.05 7.43
CA THR A 142 5.71 -7.94 8.35
C THR A 142 5.87 -8.34 9.81
N SER A 143 6.64 -7.56 10.58
CA SER A 143 6.64 -7.59 12.05
C SER A 143 5.63 -6.57 12.59
N LEU A 144 4.34 -6.88 12.55
CA LEU A 144 3.29 -5.99 13.09
C LEU A 144 2.72 -6.59 14.38
N ILE A 145 2.48 -5.74 15.38
CA ILE A 145 1.72 -6.15 16.55
C ILE A 145 0.27 -6.27 16.11
N TRP A 146 -0.26 -7.48 16.24
CA TRP A 146 -1.65 -7.74 15.92
C TRP A 146 -2.57 -6.99 16.88
N THR A 147 -3.58 -6.35 16.33
CA THR A 147 -4.65 -5.68 17.08
C THR A 147 -5.98 -6.26 16.66
N THR A 148 -7.00 -6.09 17.50
CA THR A 148 -8.36 -6.57 17.22
C THR A 148 -8.83 -6.19 15.82
N MET A 149 -9.21 -7.20 15.06
CA MET A 149 -9.66 -7.08 13.67
C MET A 149 -11.11 -6.59 13.55
N SER A 150 -11.82 -6.44 14.67
CA SER A 150 -13.21 -5.99 14.74
C SER A 150 -13.48 -4.65 14.05
N ARG A 151 -12.44 -3.85 13.81
CA ARG A 151 -12.52 -2.57 13.10
C ARG A 151 -12.54 -2.71 11.57
N PHE A 152 -12.21 -3.87 11.02
CA PHE A 152 -12.27 -4.16 9.59
C PHE A 152 -13.57 -4.88 9.23
N ALA A 153 -14.71 -4.25 9.48
CA ALA A 153 -16.03 -4.86 9.26
C ALA A 153 -16.27 -5.30 7.80
N SER A 154 -15.60 -4.67 6.83
CA SER A 154 -15.75 -4.99 5.40
C SER A 154 -14.76 -6.06 4.90
N LEU A 155 -13.90 -6.60 5.76
CA LEU A 155 -12.80 -7.47 5.35
C LEU A 155 -13.32 -8.84 4.90
N THR A 156 -13.05 -9.18 3.64
CA THR A 156 -13.40 -10.48 3.04
C THR A 156 -12.19 -11.33 2.71
N VAL A 157 -11.02 -10.70 2.51
CA VAL A 157 -9.76 -11.37 2.18
C VAL A 157 -8.68 -10.92 3.15
N LEU A 158 -8.08 -11.87 3.86
CA LEU A 158 -6.90 -11.66 4.68
C LEU A 158 -5.82 -12.65 4.25
N VAL A 159 -4.66 -12.13 3.84
CA VAL A 159 -3.48 -12.93 3.52
C VAL A 159 -2.34 -12.47 4.39
N ILE A 160 -1.79 -13.39 5.17
CA ILE A 160 -0.61 -13.17 6.00
C ILE A 160 0.44 -14.17 5.56
N ARG A 161 1.65 -13.69 5.25
CA ARG A 161 2.80 -14.55 4.93
C ARG A 161 4.02 -14.10 5.70
N ASP A 162 4.76 -15.08 6.21
CA ASP A 162 6.07 -14.88 6.85
C ASP A 162 5.98 -13.86 8.01
N LEU A 163 5.04 -14.10 8.93
CA LEU A 163 4.85 -13.24 10.09
C LEU A 163 5.97 -13.51 11.10
N ALA A 164 6.76 -12.48 11.39
CA ALA A 164 7.93 -12.61 12.27
C ALA A 164 7.61 -12.51 13.78
N VAL A 165 6.34 -12.33 14.16
CA VAL A 165 5.93 -12.10 15.56
C VAL A 165 4.87 -13.14 15.95
N GLU A 166 4.90 -13.58 17.22
CA GLU A 166 3.87 -14.43 17.80
C GLU A 166 2.48 -13.83 17.56
N PHE A 167 1.68 -14.58 16.80
CA PHE A 167 0.27 -14.32 16.59
C PHE A 167 -0.47 -14.68 17.89
N SER A 168 -0.93 -13.68 18.65
CA SER A 168 -1.80 -13.89 19.83
C SER A 168 -3.22 -13.38 19.55
N PRO A 169 -3.96 -14.02 18.63
CA PRO A 169 -5.31 -13.60 18.26
C PRO A 169 -6.28 -13.74 19.43
N THR A 170 -7.23 -12.81 19.50
CA THR A 170 -8.40 -12.99 20.38
C THR A 170 -9.40 -13.95 19.73
N TRP A 171 -10.33 -14.50 20.52
CA TRP A 171 -11.45 -15.31 19.99
C TRP A 171 -12.27 -14.59 18.90
N ALA A 172 -12.40 -13.27 18.99
CA ALA A 172 -13.06 -12.46 17.96
C ALA A 172 -12.27 -12.47 16.64
N ASP A 173 -10.94 -12.45 16.71
CA ASP A 173 -10.06 -12.52 15.54
C ASP A 173 -10.15 -13.91 14.88
N TYR A 174 -10.19 -14.98 15.68
CA TYR A 174 -10.44 -16.33 15.17
C TYR A 174 -11.78 -16.40 14.44
N ARG A 175 -12.86 -15.87 15.02
CA ARG A 175 -14.19 -15.90 14.38
C ARG A 175 -14.19 -15.19 13.02
N LEU A 176 -13.53 -14.03 12.92
CA LEU A 176 -13.38 -13.30 11.66
C LEU A 176 -12.53 -14.11 10.66
N LEU A 177 -11.43 -14.72 11.11
CA LEU A 177 -10.60 -15.62 10.30
C LEU A 177 -11.39 -16.81 9.76
N PHE A 178 -12.21 -17.45 10.60
CA PHE A 178 -13.07 -18.58 10.21
C PHE A 178 -14.19 -18.16 9.26
N GLN A 179 -14.77 -16.97 9.42
CA GLN A 179 -15.78 -16.43 8.50
C GLN A 179 -15.19 -16.06 7.13
N THR A 180 -13.93 -15.64 7.10
CA THR A 180 -13.17 -15.36 5.86
C THR A 180 -12.48 -16.61 5.29
N ALA A 181 -12.55 -17.75 5.98
CA ALA A 181 -11.80 -18.99 5.71
C ALA A 181 -12.24 -19.79 4.48
N GLY A 182 -13.16 -19.30 3.64
CA GLY A 182 -13.27 -19.81 2.27
C GLY A 182 -11.94 -19.71 1.48
N LEU A 183 -10.98 -18.91 1.98
CA LEU A 183 -9.69 -18.62 1.35
C LEU A 183 -8.45 -18.84 2.26
N LEU A 184 -8.58 -19.50 3.42
CA LEU A 184 -7.43 -19.95 4.22
C LEU A 184 -6.74 -21.17 3.58
N LYS A 185 -6.27 -21.04 2.33
CA LYS A 185 -5.58 -22.15 1.65
C LYS A 185 -4.12 -22.33 2.08
N LYS A 186 -3.51 -21.36 2.78
CA LYS A 186 -2.13 -21.49 3.31
C LYS A 186 -1.93 -20.55 4.52
N LEU A 187 -2.33 -21.00 5.70
CA LEU A 187 -1.65 -20.57 6.92
C LEU A 187 -0.44 -21.51 7.04
N CYS A 188 0.68 -21.15 6.42
CA CYS A 188 1.95 -21.81 6.71
C CYS A 188 2.49 -21.11 7.96
N ILE A 189 2.24 -21.73 9.13
CA ILE A 189 2.94 -21.41 10.38
C ILE A 189 4.32 -22.05 10.28
#